data_AF-A0A290Z628-F1
#
_entry.id   AF-A0A290Z628-F1
#
_cell.length_a   1.000
_cell.length_b   1.000
_cell.length_c   1.000
_cell.angle_alpha   90.00
_cell.angle_beta   90.00
_cell.angle_gamma   90.00
#
_symmetry.space_group_name_H-M   'P 1'
#
loop_
_entity.id
_entity.type
_entity.pdbx_description
1 polymer ?
#
loop_
_entity_poly.entity_id
_entity_poly.type
_entity_poly.pdbx_seq_one_letter_code
_entity_poly.pdbx_strand_id
1 'polypeptide(L)'
;MPAQAGPERSAEDGGDAVRHDGAHVLADALADYVQVVAEAVGVSIEGTSFEVTDTATAYLALGERAEAHPGRDLMLVWSAPSGWVVSVETRPGEEPVVLSRPAGDLVPAPEAVAELVAEAVAGGTGGGRPLALVREADWAGLAGRMRRRARAR
;
A
#
# COMPACT_ATOMS: atom_id res chain seq x y z
N MET A 1 -9.60 -39.86 -47.54
CA MET A 1 -10.18 -39.17 -46.36
C MET A 1 -9.04 -38.65 -45.50
N PRO A 2 -8.67 -37.36 -45.53
CA PRO A 2 -7.75 -36.80 -44.56
C PRO A 2 -8.53 -36.15 -43.41
N ALA A 3 -8.23 -36.55 -42.18
CA ALA A 3 -8.62 -35.79 -40.99
C ALA A 3 -7.58 -34.70 -40.78
N GLN A 4 -7.98 -33.45 -40.98
CA GLN A 4 -7.22 -32.26 -40.59
C GLN A 4 -7.47 -32.04 -39.09
N ALA A 5 -6.48 -32.33 -38.25
CA ALA A 5 -6.45 -31.84 -36.88
C ALA A 5 -5.99 -30.38 -36.92
N GLY A 6 -6.91 -29.45 -36.64
CA GLY A 6 -6.57 -28.04 -36.45
C GLY A 6 -5.78 -27.85 -35.16
N PRO A 7 -4.90 -26.83 -35.09
CA PRO A 7 -4.19 -26.53 -33.86
C PRO A 7 -5.19 -25.96 -32.85
N GLU A 8 -5.32 -26.62 -31.70
CA GLU A 8 -6.01 -26.07 -30.55
C GLU A 8 -5.25 -24.83 -30.08
N ARG A 9 -5.89 -23.66 -30.23
CA ARG A 9 -5.29 -22.37 -29.88
C ARG A 9 -5.03 -22.28 -28.37
N SER A 10 -3.77 -22.05 -28.04
CA SER A 10 -3.29 -21.61 -26.73
C SER A 10 -4.07 -20.39 -26.22
N ALA A 11 -4.86 -20.59 -25.17
CA ALA A 11 -5.59 -19.52 -24.48
C ALA A 11 -4.82 -18.96 -23.27
N GLU A 12 -3.60 -19.44 -23.02
CA GLU A 12 -2.84 -19.16 -21.80
C GLU A 12 -1.94 -17.91 -21.89
N ASP A 13 -1.65 -17.43 -23.11
CA ASP A 13 -0.68 -16.34 -23.37
C ASP A 13 -1.23 -14.93 -23.09
N GLY A 14 -2.54 -14.72 -23.24
CA GLY A 14 -3.17 -13.41 -23.03
C GLY A 14 -3.39 -13.02 -21.57
N GLY A 15 -3.40 -14.00 -20.65
CA GLY A 15 -3.64 -13.76 -19.23
C GLY A 15 -2.43 -13.18 -18.50
N ASP A 16 -1.23 -13.60 -18.88
CA ASP A 16 0.02 -13.16 -18.24
C ASP A 16 0.37 -11.72 -18.61
N ALA A 17 0.24 -11.35 -19.88
CA ALA A 17 0.45 -9.97 -20.34
C ALA A 17 -0.49 -8.96 -19.65
N VAL A 18 -1.80 -9.27 -19.56
CA VAL A 18 -2.78 -8.39 -18.89
C VAL A 18 -2.49 -8.24 -17.40
N ARG A 19 -2.01 -9.30 -16.73
CA ARG A 19 -1.56 -9.26 -15.32
C ARG A 19 -0.32 -8.39 -15.17
N HIS A 20 0.66 -8.57 -16.05
CA HIS A 20 1.91 -7.83 -16.04
C HIS A 20 1.68 -6.32 -16.27
N ASP A 21 0.82 -5.96 -17.21
CA ASP A 21 0.40 -4.58 -17.46
C ASP A 21 -0.30 -3.97 -16.24
N GLY A 22 -1.18 -4.73 -15.58
CA GLY A 22 -1.83 -4.33 -14.34
C GLY A 22 -0.83 -4.05 -13.21
N ALA A 23 0.21 -4.88 -13.08
CA ALA A 23 1.28 -4.73 -12.09
C ALA A 23 2.05 -3.43 -12.30
N HIS A 24 2.44 -3.15 -13.56
CA HIS A 24 3.18 -1.94 -13.92
C HIS A 24 2.35 -0.69 -13.66
N VAL A 25 1.07 -0.69 -14.06
CA VAL A 25 0.15 0.42 -13.82
C VAL A 25 -0.05 0.69 -12.33
N LEU A 26 -0.10 -0.37 -11.51
CA LEU A 26 -0.19 -0.25 -10.06
C LEU A 26 1.12 0.27 -9.46
N ALA A 27 2.28 -0.22 -9.89
CA ALA A 27 3.59 0.21 -9.39
C ALA A 27 3.79 1.71 -9.61
N ASP A 28 3.53 2.22 -10.81
CA ASP A 28 3.62 3.66 -11.11
C ASP A 28 2.66 4.48 -10.22
N ALA A 29 1.41 4.03 -10.10
CA ALA A 29 0.40 4.73 -9.30
C ALA A 29 0.72 4.70 -7.79
N LEU A 30 1.29 3.61 -7.30
CA LEU A 30 1.72 3.46 -5.92
C LEU A 30 2.92 4.37 -5.64
N ALA A 31 3.90 4.44 -6.54
CA ALA A 31 5.04 5.34 -6.41
C ALA A 31 4.60 6.80 -6.26
N ASP A 32 3.73 7.28 -7.16
CA ASP A 32 3.16 8.62 -7.10
C ASP A 32 2.42 8.86 -5.77
N TYR A 33 1.59 7.89 -5.36
CA TYR A 33 0.80 8.00 -4.14
C TYR A 33 1.67 8.00 -2.87
N VAL A 34 2.69 7.15 -2.81
CA VAL A 34 3.67 7.11 -1.72
C VAL A 34 4.39 8.44 -1.61
N GLN A 35 4.79 9.05 -2.73
CA GLN A 35 5.44 10.35 -2.73
C GLN A 35 4.55 11.46 -2.15
N VAL A 36 3.26 11.50 -2.52
CA VAL A 36 2.35 12.52 -1.96
C VAL A 36 2.03 12.28 -0.49
N VAL A 37 1.96 11.02 -0.05
CA VAL A 37 1.79 10.68 1.37
C VAL A 37 3.03 11.05 2.16
N ALA A 38 4.23 10.71 1.66
CA ALA A 38 5.51 11.03 2.30
C ALA A 38 5.65 12.53 2.56
N GLU A 39 5.30 13.36 1.57
CA GLU A 39 5.29 14.81 1.74
C GLU A 39 4.29 15.28 2.80
N ALA A 40 3.08 14.72 2.81
CA ALA A 40 2.06 15.08 3.80
C ALA A 40 2.46 14.69 5.23
N VAL A 41 3.20 13.59 5.41
CA VAL A 41 3.70 13.14 6.73
C VAL A 41 5.09 13.68 7.08
N GLY A 42 5.73 14.44 6.18
CA GLY A 42 7.07 15.02 6.41
C GLY A 42 8.25 14.04 6.28
N VAL A 43 8.07 12.91 5.59
CA VAL A 43 9.11 11.90 5.36
C VAL A 43 9.82 12.17 4.02
N SER A 44 11.16 12.08 4.01
CA SER A 44 11.94 12.21 2.78
C SER A 44 11.80 10.97 1.89
N ILE A 45 12.03 11.11 0.58
CA ILE A 45 11.86 9.99 -0.36
C ILE A 45 12.79 8.80 -0.04
N GLU A 46 13.96 9.06 0.54
CA GLU A 46 14.92 8.03 0.98
C GLU A 46 14.39 7.19 2.14
N GLY A 47 13.45 7.73 2.92
CA GLY A 47 12.73 7.03 3.98
C GLY A 47 11.55 6.21 3.49
N THR A 48 11.36 6.09 2.16
CA THR A 48 10.24 5.37 1.56
C THR A 48 10.70 4.16 0.74
N SER A 49 9.87 3.13 0.70
CA SER A 49 10.02 2.03 -0.25
C SER A 49 8.65 1.47 -0.61
N PHE A 50 8.57 0.82 -1.77
CA PHE A 50 7.37 0.08 -2.18
C PHE A 50 7.78 -1.12 -3.03
N GLU A 51 6.90 -2.12 -3.05
CA GLU A 51 7.09 -3.34 -3.81
C GLU A 51 5.75 -3.78 -4.40
N VAL A 52 5.76 -4.26 -5.64
CA VAL A 52 4.62 -4.87 -6.31
C VAL A 52 5.08 -6.23 -6.88
N THR A 53 4.72 -7.29 -6.17
CA THR A 53 4.91 -8.70 -6.56
C THR A 53 3.53 -9.37 -6.70
N ASP A 54 3.36 -10.58 -6.17
CA ASP A 54 2.07 -11.18 -5.83
C ASP A 54 1.25 -10.34 -4.82
N THR A 55 1.92 -9.47 -4.05
CA THR A 55 1.28 -8.48 -3.19
C THR A 55 1.87 -7.09 -3.44
N ALA A 56 1.10 -6.04 -3.13
CA ALA A 56 1.57 -4.66 -3.22
C ALA A 56 1.69 -4.07 -1.81
N THR A 57 2.85 -3.51 -1.50
CA THR A 57 3.17 -2.92 -0.20
C THR A 57 3.94 -1.62 -0.34
N ALA A 58 3.83 -0.74 0.66
CA ALA A 58 4.68 0.43 0.80
C ALA A 58 5.04 0.67 2.26
N TYR A 59 6.18 1.30 2.47
CA TYR A 59 6.77 1.56 3.77
C TYR A 59 7.30 2.99 3.81
N LEU A 60 7.04 3.69 4.93
CA LEU A 60 7.64 4.98 5.25
C LEU A 60 8.18 4.94 6.69
N ALA A 61 9.45 5.30 6.84
CA ALA A 61 10.09 5.52 8.15
C ALA A 61 9.70 6.90 8.69
N LEU A 62 8.92 6.97 9.77
CA LEU A 62 8.40 8.24 10.30
C LEU A 62 9.43 8.97 11.17
N GLY A 63 10.40 8.27 11.76
CA GLY A 63 11.43 8.85 12.66
C GLY A 63 10.91 9.41 13.98
N GLU A 64 9.58 9.59 14.11
CA GLU A 64 8.87 9.95 15.33
C GLU A 64 8.68 8.73 16.23
N ARG A 65 8.39 8.98 17.50
CA ARG A 65 8.12 7.94 18.51
C ARG A 65 6.80 8.21 19.19
N ALA A 66 6.00 7.16 19.38
CA ALA A 66 4.81 7.27 20.22
C ALA A 66 5.21 7.40 21.70
N GLU A 67 4.45 8.16 22.49
CA GLU A 67 4.68 8.31 23.94
C GLU A 67 4.71 6.96 24.68
N ALA A 68 3.90 6.00 24.23
CA ALA A 68 3.85 4.64 24.78
C ALA A 68 5.09 3.79 24.42
N HIS A 69 5.88 4.20 23.43
CA HIS A 69 7.05 3.47 22.91
C HIS A 69 8.26 4.41 22.67
N PRO A 70 8.77 5.09 23.72
CA PRO A 70 9.75 6.18 23.58
C PRO A 70 11.14 5.75 23.07
N GLY A 71 11.40 4.45 22.95
CA GLY A 71 12.67 3.88 22.47
C GLY A 71 12.60 3.28 21.07
N ARG A 72 11.47 3.42 20.37
CA ARG A 72 11.28 2.83 19.04
C ARG A 72 10.61 3.81 18.11
N ASP A 73 11.15 3.91 16.90
CA ASP A 73 10.60 4.76 15.87
C ASP A 73 9.30 4.15 15.33
N LEU A 74 8.44 4.99 14.77
CA LEU A 74 7.22 4.56 14.10
C LEU A 74 7.48 4.32 12.62
N MET A 75 6.70 3.40 12.07
CA MET A 75 6.62 3.14 10.64
C MET A 75 5.17 3.19 10.18
N LEU A 76 5.00 3.73 8.98
CA LEU A 76 3.73 3.75 8.27
C LEU A 76 3.81 2.73 7.14
N VAL A 77 2.93 1.72 7.20
CA VAL A 77 2.92 0.60 6.25
C VAL A 77 1.60 0.57 5.52
N TRP A 78 1.65 0.51 4.20
CA TRP A 78 0.50 0.23 3.35
C TRP A 78 0.60 -1.18 2.81
N SER A 79 -0.54 -1.88 2.75
CA SER A 79 -0.65 -3.08 1.93
C SER A 79 -1.99 -3.08 1.20
N ALA A 80 -2.03 -3.68 0.01
CA ALA A 80 -3.28 -3.86 -0.72
C ALA A 80 -4.40 -4.53 0.12
N PRO A 81 -4.13 -5.53 0.98
CA PRO A 81 -5.14 -6.08 1.88
C PRO A 81 -5.64 -5.12 2.96
N SER A 82 -4.76 -4.30 3.55
CA SER A 82 -5.06 -3.63 4.82
C SER A 82 -5.13 -2.11 4.76
N GLY A 83 -4.71 -1.50 3.64
CA GLY A 83 -4.47 -0.07 3.57
C GLY A 83 -3.32 0.35 4.48
N TRP A 84 -3.29 1.64 4.82
CA TRP A 84 -2.32 2.22 5.73
C TRP A 84 -2.50 1.73 7.17
N VAL A 85 -1.38 1.56 7.86
CA VAL A 85 -1.30 1.20 9.27
C VAL A 85 -0.10 1.93 9.87
N VAL A 86 -0.31 2.61 10.99
CA VAL A 86 0.80 3.12 11.82
C VAL A 86 1.17 2.05 12.82
N SER A 87 2.45 1.72 12.87
CA SER A 87 2.98 0.69 13.74
C SER A 87 4.34 1.09 14.29
N VAL A 88 4.78 0.40 15.33
CA VAL A 88 6.15 0.53 15.81
C VAL A 88 7.10 -0.18 14.83
N GLU A 89 8.21 0.44 14.46
CA GLU A 89 9.20 -0.11 13.54
C GLU A 89 9.75 -1.44 14.07
N THR A 90 9.47 -2.54 13.39
CA THR A 90 9.84 -3.91 13.77
C THR A 90 11.24 -4.31 13.30
N ARG A 91 11.93 -5.13 14.10
CA ARG A 91 13.10 -5.89 13.59
C ARG A 91 12.65 -7.12 12.82
N PRO A 92 13.51 -7.70 11.96
CA PRO A 92 13.22 -8.97 11.31
C PRO A 92 12.80 -10.04 12.32
N GLY A 93 11.62 -10.65 12.12
CA GLY A 93 11.06 -11.71 12.98
C GLY A 93 10.24 -11.22 14.18
N GLU A 94 10.09 -9.91 14.40
CA GLU A 94 9.19 -9.37 15.42
C GLU A 94 7.75 -9.24 14.89
N GLU A 95 6.76 -9.50 15.74
CA GLU A 95 5.36 -9.22 15.41
C GLU A 95 5.08 -7.71 15.36
N PRO A 96 4.38 -7.21 14.33
CA PRO A 96 4.01 -5.79 14.24
C PRO A 96 3.12 -5.33 15.39
N VAL A 97 3.54 -4.25 16.06
CA VAL A 97 2.70 -3.55 17.05
C VAL A 97 1.97 -2.42 16.33
N VAL A 98 0.70 -2.66 16.00
CA VAL A 98 -0.15 -1.68 15.32
C VAL A 98 -0.72 -0.68 16.33
N LEU A 99 -0.53 0.61 16.05
CA LEU A 99 -1.04 1.71 16.88
C LEU A 99 -2.34 2.30 16.32
N SER A 100 -2.43 2.40 14.99
CA SER A 100 -3.57 3.06 14.33
C SER A 100 -3.79 2.59 12.90
N ARG A 101 -5.04 2.68 12.41
CA ARG A 101 -5.43 2.38 11.01
C ARG A 101 -6.55 3.33 10.57
N PRO A 102 -6.55 3.85 9.31
CA PRO A 102 -7.66 4.64 8.80
C PRO A 102 -8.94 3.81 8.66
N ALA A 103 -10.09 4.43 8.91
CA ALA A 103 -11.38 3.76 8.77
C ALA A 103 -11.76 3.55 7.29
N GLY A 104 -11.83 2.30 6.84
CA GLY A 104 -12.60 1.91 5.64
C GLY A 104 -12.03 2.27 4.27
N ASP A 105 -10.92 3.03 4.19
CA ASP A 105 -10.30 3.44 2.94
C ASP A 105 -8.88 2.86 2.78
N LEU A 106 -8.67 2.10 1.71
CA LEU A 106 -7.34 1.60 1.32
C LEU A 106 -6.45 2.70 0.78
N VAL A 107 -7.01 3.73 0.16
CA VAL A 107 -6.28 4.82 -0.49
C VAL A 107 -6.84 6.17 -0.01
N PRO A 108 -6.71 6.47 1.30
CA PRO A 108 -7.20 7.72 1.89
C PRO A 108 -6.50 8.96 1.30
N ALA A 109 -7.05 10.13 1.61
CA ALA A 109 -6.38 11.39 1.29
C ALA A 109 -5.04 11.45 2.04
N PRO A 110 -3.96 12.02 1.44
CA PRO A 110 -2.67 12.16 2.12
C PRO A 110 -2.78 12.88 3.48
N GLU A 111 -3.65 13.88 3.58
CA GLU A 111 -3.90 14.65 4.80
C GLU A 111 -4.52 13.78 5.90
N ALA A 112 -5.43 12.88 5.53
CA ALA A 112 -6.03 11.94 6.47
C ALA A 112 -5.00 10.90 6.97
N VAL A 113 -3.96 10.59 6.18
CA VAL A 113 -2.84 9.76 6.63
C VAL A 113 -1.95 10.54 7.61
N ALA A 114 -1.71 11.82 7.35
CA ALA A 114 -0.95 12.68 8.26
C ALA A 114 -1.66 12.87 9.61
N GLU A 115 -2.98 13.09 9.61
CA GLU A 115 -3.79 13.15 10.83
C GLU A 115 -3.67 11.84 11.64
N LEU A 116 -3.75 10.69 10.97
CA LEU A 116 -3.59 9.38 11.60
C LEU A 116 -2.22 9.20 12.27
N VAL A 117 -1.15 9.67 11.61
CA VAL A 117 0.21 9.64 12.16
C VAL A 117 0.31 10.53 13.39
N ALA A 118 -0.19 11.76 13.31
CA ALA A 118 -0.18 12.70 14.43
C ALA A 118 -0.94 12.15 15.65
N GLU A 119 -2.10 11.52 15.45
CA GLU A 119 -2.85 10.86 16.51
C GLU A 119 -2.04 9.72 17.16
N ALA A 120 -1.36 8.90 16.35
CA ALA A 120 -0.55 7.79 16.85
C ALA A 120 0.68 8.29 17.65
N VAL A 121 1.32 9.37 17.21
CA VAL A 121 2.43 10.02 17.93
C VAL A 121 1.95 10.54 19.29
N ALA A 122 0.77 11.15 19.34
CA ALA A 122 0.14 11.64 20.56
C ALA A 122 -0.41 10.52 21.49
N GLY A 123 -0.20 9.24 21.15
CA GLY A 123 -0.65 8.10 21.96
C GLY A 123 -2.12 7.71 21.75
N GLY A 124 -2.78 8.27 20.74
CA GLY A 124 -4.11 7.84 20.31
C GLY A 124 -4.07 6.43 19.72
N THR A 125 -4.99 5.57 20.13
CA THR A 125 -5.21 4.26 19.51
C THR A 125 -6.38 4.33 18.53
N GLY A 126 -6.09 4.31 17.24
CA GLY A 126 -7.11 4.23 16.20
C GLY A 126 -7.54 2.78 15.99
N GLY A 127 -8.71 2.42 16.55
CA GLY A 127 -9.29 1.08 16.44
C GLY A 127 -9.85 0.77 15.04
N GLY A 128 -8.99 0.65 14.02
CA GLY A 128 -9.38 0.31 12.65
C GLY A 128 -9.44 -1.21 12.41
N ARG A 129 -10.58 -1.71 11.91
CA ARG A 129 -10.75 -3.12 11.53
C ARG A 129 -9.92 -3.47 10.28
N PRO A 130 -9.38 -4.69 10.14
CA PRO A 130 -8.74 -5.12 8.90
C PRO A 130 -9.67 -4.93 7.70
N LEU A 131 -9.13 -4.32 6.63
CA LEU A 131 -9.82 -4.17 5.36
C LEU A 131 -9.79 -5.51 4.59
N ALA A 132 -10.71 -5.66 3.63
CA ALA A 132 -10.79 -6.88 2.83
C ALA A 132 -9.60 -6.97 1.87
N LEU A 133 -9.12 -8.20 1.64
CA LEU A 133 -8.06 -8.48 0.68
C LEU A 133 -8.44 -7.96 -0.72
N VAL A 134 -7.65 -7.03 -1.27
CA VAL A 134 -7.73 -6.69 -2.70
C VAL A 134 -7.24 -7.90 -3.49
N ARG A 135 -8.05 -8.35 -4.44
CA ARG A 135 -7.66 -9.39 -5.40
C ARG A 135 -6.84 -8.74 -6.51
N GLU A 136 -5.83 -9.44 -7.04
CA GLU A 136 -4.98 -8.96 -8.14
C GLU A 136 -5.77 -8.42 -9.35
N ALA A 137 -6.92 -9.03 -9.65
CA ALA A 137 -7.81 -8.60 -10.72
C ALA A 137 -8.37 -7.16 -10.60
N ASP A 138 -8.23 -6.49 -9.44
CA ASP A 138 -8.68 -5.12 -9.19
C ASP A 138 -7.53 -4.09 -9.12
N TRP A 139 -6.30 -4.48 -9.51
CA TRP A 139 -5.14 -3.57 -9.49
C TRP A 139 -5.35 -2.30 -10.32
N ALA A 140 -6.01 -2.38 -11.47
CA ALA A 140 -6.33 -1.20 -12.27
C ALA A 140 -7.29 -0.23 -11.54
N GLY A 141 -8.27 -0.76 -10.80
CA GLY A 141 -9.18 0.03 -9.99
C GLY A 141 -8.46 0.74 -8.83
N LEU A 142 -7.55 0.02 -8.17
CA LEU A 142 -6.71 0.54 -7.10
C LEU A 142 -5.75 1.64 -7.60
N ALA A 143 -5.07 1.40 -8.72
CA ALA A 143 -4.20 2.37 -9.38
C ALA A 143 -4.98 3.65 -9.77
N GLY A 144 -6.21 3.49 -10.27
CA GLY A 144 -7.09 4.62 -10.57
C GLY A 144 -7.41 5.48 -9.35
N ARG A 145 -7.57 4.88 -8.16
CA ARG A 145 -7.78 5.62 -6.90
C ARG A 145 -6.52 6.36 -6.46
N MET A 146 -5.36 5.70 -6.50
CA MET A 146 -4.07 6.29 -6.16
C MET A 146 -3.75 7.52 -7.01
N ARG A 147 -3.93 7.41 -8.33
CA ARG A 147 -3.74 8.54 -9.26
C ARG A 147 -4.66 9.73 -8.96
N ARG A 148 -5.90 9.48 -8.50
CA ARG A 148 -6.80 10.56 -8.10
C ARG A 148 -6.28 11.28 -6.85
N ARG A 149 -5.76 10.55 -5.86
CA ARG A 149 -5.17 11.14 -4.65
C ARG A 149 -3.90 11.93 -4.98
N ALA A 150 -3.03 11.38 -5.81
CA ALA A 150 -1.78 12.05 -6.20
C ALA A 150 -1.99 13.37 -6.95
N ARG A 151 -3.12 13.50 -7.66
CA ARG A 151 -3.50 14.72 -8.42
C ARG A 151 -4.31 15.74 -7.63
N ALA A 152 -4.81 15.41 -6.45
CA ALA A 152 -5.72 16.27 -5.69
C ALA A 152 -5.02 17.29 -4.78
N ARG A 153 -3.72 17.52 -4.99
CA ARG A 153 -2.87 18.46 -4.26
C ARG A 153 -3.30 19.91 -4.47
#